data_AF-A0A924WVW8-F1
#
_entry.id   AF-A0A924WVW8-F1
#
_cell.length_a   1.000
_cell.length_b   1.000
_cell.length_c   1.000
_cell.angle_alpha   90.00
_cell.angle_beta   90.00
_cell.angle_gamma   90.00
#
_symmetry.space_group_name_H-M   'P 1'
#
loop_
_entity.id
_entity.type
_entity.pdbx_description
1 polymer ?
#
loop_
_entity_poly.entity_id
_entity_poly.type
_entity_poly.pdbx_seq_one_letter_code
_entity_poly.pdbx_strand_id
1 'polypeptide(L)'
;MRFGKQINQDVPDSDHVLYDRTVRVTPAKGGKSLGNIVEPYFERAWNHFSSHAQTPGDKPSRYALAVLGDGIAYIPAPVFSSFARNGNYPLRLLVRNVIDLLLKEPLLRVAAPTSCEATVMRQSINKPVRTIVHLLQYCPERRTDKLDLVEDVVPLYGVPLSLKLPKAPKSVYVAPQRLPLEFEYLAGRVNLRVPQVAGHAMIVFE
;
A
#
# COMPACT_ATOMS: atom_id res chain seq x y z
N MET A 1 15.15 -4.34 11.19
CA MET A 1 14.13 -5.18 10.51
C MET A 1 14.79 -5.88 9.35
N ARG A 2 14.67 -7.19 9.29
CA ARG A 2 15.04 -7.97 8.12
C ARG A 2 13.78 -8.59 7.54
N PHE A 3 13.48 -8.27 6.28
CA PHE A 3 12.32 -8.80 5.58
C PHE A 3 12.59 -10.24 5.13
N GLY A 4 11.63 -11.13 5.33
CA GLY A 4 11.67 -12.46 4.74
C GLY A 4 11.31 -12.40 3.25
N LYS A 5 11.73 -13.43 2.50
CA LYS A 5 11.48 -13.54 1.04
C LYS A 5 10.01 -13.42 0.61
N GLN A 6 9.08 -13.65 1.53
CA GLN A 6 7.64 -13.59 1.26
C GLN A 6 7.09 -12.16 1.24
N ILE A 7 7.81 -11.21 1.85
CA ILE A 7 7.38 -9.82 2.02
C ILE A 7 8.48 -8.81 1.65
N ASN A 8 9.53 -9.22 0.93
CA ASN A 8 10.62 -8.33 0.55
C ASN A 8 10.39 -7.63 -0.82
N GLN A 9 9.22 -7.79 -1.42
CA GLN A 9 8.88 -7.12 -2.69
C GLN A 9 9.09 -5.60 -2.56
N ASP A 10 9.86 -5.01 -3.48
CA ASP A 10 10.27 -3.60 -3.56
C ASP A 10 11.02 -3.04 -2.34
N VAL A 11 11.37 -3.89 -1.37
CA VAL A 11 12.15 -3.49 -0.20
C VAL A 11 13.64 -3.60 -0.56
N PRO A 12 14.47 -2.56 -0.33
CA PRO A 12 15.90 -2.66 -0.54
C PRO A 12 16.50 -3.81 0.28
N ASP A 13 17.45 -4.56 -0.31
CA ASP A 13 18.07 -5.73 0.30
C ASP A 13 19.10 -5.34 1.37
N SER A 14 18.58 -4.87 2.50
CA SER A 14 19.34 -4.44 3.67
C SER A 14 18.49 -4.56 4.93
N ASP A 15 19.12 -4.37 6.09
CA ASP A 15 18.37 -4.20 7.33
C ASP A 15 17.82 -2.77 7.46
N HIS A 16 16.59 -2.65 7.94
CA HIS A 16 15.87 -1.38 8.05
C HIS A 16 15.57 -1.01 9.51
N VAL A 17 15.68 0.26 9.87
CA VAL A 17 15.47 0.73 11.25
C VAL A 17 13.99 0.73 11.61
N LEU A 18 13.65 0.25 12.81
CA LEU A 18 12.38 0.54 13.50
C LEU A 18 12.63 1.65 14.51
N TYR A 19 12.04 2.82 14.29
CA TYR A 19 12.22 3.98 15.17
C TYR A 19 11.47 3.86 16.50
N ASP A 20 10.35 3.13 16.50
CA ASP A 20 9.51 2.93 17.67
C ASP A 20 9.66 1.53 18.25
N ARG A 21 9.47 1.44 19.57
CA ARG A 21 9.50 0.17 20.29
C ARG A 21 8.40 -0.77 19.77
N THR A 22 8.78 -2.03 19.64
CA THR A 22 7.89 -3.12 19.23
C THR A 22 7.77 -4.16 20.32
N VAL A 23 6.69 -4.95 20.29
CA VAL A 23 6.60 -6.13 21.16
C VAL A 23 7.46 -7.25 20.57
N ARG A 24 8.28 -7.88 21.41
CA ARG A 24 9.07 -9.04 21.01
C ARG A 24 8.18 -10.28 21.02
N VAL A 25 7.92 -10.85 19.85
CA VAL A 25 7.04 -12.02 19.69
C VAL A 25 7.68 -13.13 18.89
N THR A 26 7.24 -14.35 19.13
CA THR A 26 7.60 -15.54 18.35
C THR A 26 6.33 -16.19 17.80
N PRO A 27 6.36 -16.81 16.61
CA PRO A 27 5.17 -17.48 16.07
C PRO A 27 4.65 -18.57 17.00
N ALA A 28 3.33 -18.62 17.19
CA ALA A 28 2.66 -19.75 17.81
C ALA A 28 2.61 -20.95 16.84
N LYS A 29 2.11 -22.11 17.30
CA LYS A 29 1.91 -23.29 16.44
C LYS A 29 1.02 -22.93 15.25
N GLY A 30 1.49 -23.23 14.03
CA GLY A 30 0.80 -22.88 12.77
C GLY A 30 1.10 -21.47 12.23
N GLY A 31 1.71 -20.60 13.04
CA GLY A 31 2.18 -19.29 12.62
C GLY A 31 3.55 -19.38 11.92
N LYS A 32 3.73 -18.58 10.88
CA LYS A 32 5.00 -18.43 10.15
C LYS A 32 5.53 -17.02 10.35
N SER A 33 6.79 -16.91 10.71
CA SER A 33 7.47 -15.61 10.74
C SER A 33 7.72 -15.13 9.31
N LEU A 34 7.39 -13.87 9.03
CA LEU A 34 7.60 -13.23 7.73
C LEU A 34 8.93 -12.44 7.66
N GLY A 35 9.74 -12.49 8.71
CA GLY A 35 11.02 -11.78 8.81
C GLY A 35 11.46 -11.66 10.26
N ASN A 36 12.58 -11.02 10.52
CA ASN A 36 13.17 -10.96 11.87
C ASN A 36 13.39 -9.53 12.33
N ILE A 37 13.27 -9.32 13.63
CA ILE A 37 13.91 -8.16 14.27
C ILE A 37 15.42 -8.37 14.21
N VAL A 38 16.16 -7.31 13.96
CA VAL A 38 17.63 -7.32 13.98
C VAL A 38 18.03 -6.52 15.20
N GLU A 39 18.76 -7.17 16.10
CA GLU A 39 19.20 -6.54 17.35
C GLU A 39 20.41 -5.66 17.05
N PRO A 40 20.50 -4.47 17.65
CA PRO A 40 21.71 -3.66 17.57
C PRO A 40 22.84 -4.28 18.40
N TYR A 41 24.09 -3.86 18.16
CA TYR A 41 25.22 -4.20 19.06
C TYR A 41 24.95 -3.83 20.52
N PHE A 42 24.24 -2.73 20.74
CA PHE A 42 23.76 -2.30 22.05
C PHE A 42 22.55 -1.37 21.88
N GLU A 43 21.65 -1.40 22.86
CA GLU A 43 20.58 -0.41 22.97
C GLU A 43 21.17 0.91 23.46
N ARG A 44 20.80 2.01 22.81
CA ARG A 44 21.23 3.34 23.25
C ARG A 44 20.65 3.63 24.62
N ALA A 45 21.52 4.01 25.53
CA ALA A 45 21.20 4.42 26.89
C ALA A 45 22.15 5.55 27.30
N TRP A 46 21.92 6.16 28.45
CA TRP A 46 22.80 7.22 28.97
C TRP A 46 24.28 6.78 29.07
N ASN A 47 24.54 5.48 29.24
CA ASN A 47 25.86 4.87 29.33
C ASN A 47 26.30 4.12 28.04
N HIS A 48 25.54 4.21 26.95
CA HIS A 48 25.84 3.57 25.67
C HIS A 48 25.59 4.56 24.53
N PHE A 49 26.67 5.17 24.04
CA PHE A 49 26.63 6.21 23.03
C PHE A 49 26.87 5.67 21.62
N SER A 50 26.13 6.22 20.66
CA SER A 50 26.43 6.13 19.22
C SER A 50 26.37 7.54 18.64
N SER A 51 27.36 7.93 17.84
CA SER A 51 27.36 9.26 17.17
C SER A 51 26.21 9.39 16.18
N HIS A 52 25.80 8.27 15.56
CA HIS A 52 24.63 8.19 14.71
C HIS A 52 23.39 7.91 15.55
N ALA A 53 22.24 8.50 15.20
CA ALA A 53 20.98 8.34 15.92
C ALA A 53 20.66 6.87 16.24
N GLN A 54 21.07 5.93 15.38
CA GLN A 54 20.82 4.49 15.51
C GLN A 54 22.12 3.68 15.66
N THR A 55 22.11 2.71 16.57
CA THR A 55 23.20 1.74 16.68
C THR A 55 23.12 0.74 15.52
N PRO A 56 24.24 0.38 14.86
CA PRO A 56 24.25 -0.62 13.80
C PRO A 56 23.67 -1.97 14.26
N GLY A 57 23.05 -2.69 13.32
CA GLY A 57 22.58 -4.06 13.54
C GLY A 57 23.74 -5.04 13.72
N ASP A 58 23.63 -5.93 14.70
CA ASP A 58 24.54 -7.07 14.92
C ASP A 58 24.00 -8.30 14.20
N LYS A 59 22.86 -8.83 14.66
CA LYS A 59 22.32 -10.09 14.16
C LYS A 59 20.79 -10.15 14.20
N PRO A 60 20.17 -10.93 13.29
CA PRO A 60 18.76 -11.29 13.41
C PRO A 60 18.49 -12.00 14.74
N SER A 61 17.43 -11.59 15.43
CA SER A 61 16.94 -12.31 16.60
C SER A 61 15.88 -13.35 16.23
N ARG A 62 15.52 -14.15 17.24
CA ARG A 62 14.40 -15.09 17.16
C ARG A 62 13.02 -14.41 17.04
N TYR A 63 12.95 -13.09 17.24
CA TYR A 63 11.68 -12.37 17.26
C TYR A 63 11.21 -12.04 15.84
N ALA A 64 9.92 -12.24 15.60
CA ALA A 64 9.32 -12.05 14.30
C ALA A 64 9.08 -10.56 14.01
N LEU A 65 9.39 -10.14 12.79
CA LEU A 65 8.97 -8.84 12.25
C LEU A 65 7.46 -8.77 12.04
N ALA A 66 6.88 -9.88 11.57
CA ALA A 66 5.44 -10.11 11.43
C ALA A 66 5.19 -11.61 11.42
N VAL A 67 3.99 -12.03 11.82
CA VAL A 67 3.56 -13.43 11.85
C VAL A 67 2.32 -13.60 10.98
N LEU A 68 2.29 -14.65 10.16
CA LEU A 68 1.12 -15.03 9.35
C LEU A 68 0.67 -16.45 9.75
N GLY A 69 -0.63 -16.62 10.02
CA GLY A 69 -1.22 -17.92 10.29
C GLY A 69 -2.74 -17.86 10.16
N ASP A 70 -3.34 -18.88 9.56
CA ASP A 70 -4.80 -19.04 9.45
C ASP A 70 -5.55 -17.77 8.94
N GLY A 71 -5.03 -17.14 7.89
CA GLY A 71 -5.63 -15.92 7.32
C GLY A 71 -5.49 -14.66 8.18
N ILE A 72 -4.71 -14.73 9.27
CA ILE A 72 -4.43 -13.62 10.18
C ILE A 72 -2.96 -13.23 10.04
N ALA A 73 -2.70 -11.94 9.88
CA ALA A 73 -1.36 -11.38 10.01
C ALA A 73 -1.27 -10.49 11.26
N TYR A 74 -0.17 -10.63 12.00
CA TYR A 74 0.13 -9.82 13.16
C TYR A 74 1.48 -9.15 13.00
N ILE A 75 1.49 -7.81 13.08
CA ILE A 75 2.70 -6.99 13.10
C ILE A 75 2.81 -6.40 14.52
N PRO A 76 3.82 -6.78 15.32
CA PRO A 76 3.94 -6.37 16.73
C PRO A 76 4.45 -4.92 16.92
N ALA A 77 4.55 -4.17 15.83
CA ALA A 77 4.97 -2.78 15.80
C ALA A 77 3.74 -1.86 15.68
N PRO A 78 3.76 -0.65 16.26
CA PRO A 78 2.71 0.35 16.08
C PRO A 78 2.80 1.00 14.69
N VAL A 79 2.57 0.23 13.62
CA VAL A 79 2.97 0.57 12.24
C VAL A 79 2.38 1.89 11.74
N PHE A 80 1.11 2.17 12.06
CA PHE A 80 0.42 3.37 11.58
C PHE A 80 0.91 4.64 12.28
N SER A 81 0.96 4.64 13.61
CA SER A 81 1.44 5.82 14.36
C SER A 81 2.94 6.00 14.23
N SER A 82 3.72 4.94 14.00
CA SER A 82 5.14 5.03 13.68
C SER A 82 5.38 5.60 12.29
N PHE A 83 4.61 5.18 11.28
CA PHE A 83 4.69 5.77 9.95
C PHE A 83 4.29 7.25 9.96
N ALA A 84 3.20 7.60 10.64
CA ALA A 84 2.74 8.99 10.76
C ALA A 84 3.78 9.92 11.41
N ARG A 85 4.58 9.42 12.36
CA ARG A 85 5.62 10.21 13.04
C ARG A 85 6.95 10.24 12.30
N ASN A 86 7.35 9.14 11.67
CA ASN A 86 8.72 8.96 11.18
C ASN A 86 8.83 8.85 9.65
N GLY A 87 7.72 8.72 8.91
CA GLY A 87 7.72 8.54 7.46
C GLY A 87 8.49 7.30 6.97
N ASN A 88 8.63 6.28 7.82
CA ASN A 88 9.52 5.14 7.57
C ASN A 88 9.05 4.30 6.36
N TYR A 89 9.68 4.51 5.20
CA TYR A 89 9.27 3.90 3.93
C TYR A 89 9.19 2.36 3.96
N PRO A 90 10.20 1.62 4.48
CA PRO A 90 10.11 0.17 4.68
C PRO A 90 8.88 -0.28 5.47
N LEU A 91 8.42 0.50 6.45
CA LEU A 91 7.25 0.15 7.28
C LEU A 91 5.95 0.18 6.45
N ARG A 92 5.84 1.11 5.51
CA ARG A 92 4.73 1.18 4.56
C ARG A 92 4.73 -0.04 3.63
N LEU A 93 5.90 -0.44 3.14
CA LEU A 93 6.05 -1.64 2.31
C LEU A 93 5.73 -2.93 3.08
N LEU A 94 6.11 -3.02 4.36
CA LEU A 94 5.72 -4.13 5.23
C LEU A 94 4.20 -4.30 5.26
N VAL A 95 3.46 -3.23 5.52
CA VAL A 95 1.99 -3.28 5.57
C VAL A 95 1.41 -3.69 4.20
N ARG A 96 1.87 -3.08 3.10
CA ARG A 96 1.44 -3.45 1.75
C ARG A 96 1.67 -4.93 1.46
N ASN A 97 2.90 -5.41 1.64
CA ASN A 97 3.28 -6.79 1.29
C ASN A 97 2.54 -7.82 2.16
N VAL A 98 2.26 -7.50 3.43
CA VAL A 98 1.41 -8.34 4.29
C VAL A 98 -0.03 -8.38 3.80
N ILE A 99 -0.60 -7.24 3.39
CA ILE A 99 -1.94 -7.18 2.80
C ILE A 99 -2.00 -8.01 1.51
N ASP A 100 -0.98 -7.95 0.66
CA ASP A 100 -0.94 -8.73 -0.59
C ASP A 100 -0.94 -10.24 -0.35
N LEU A 101 -0.37 -10.72 0.77
CA LEU A 101 -0.44 -12.12 1.17
C LEU A 101 -1.85 -12.54 1.61
N LEU A 102 -2.59 -11.63 2.26
CA LEU A 102 -3.95 -11.87 2.76
C LEU A 102 -5.01 -11.70 1.66
N LEU A 103 -4.83 -10.72 0.77
CA LEU A 103 -5.80 -10.31 -0.25
C LEU A 103 -5.21 -10.51 -1.65
N LYS A 104 -5.00 -11.77 -2.04
CA LYS A 104 -4.41 -12.13 -3.34
C LYS A 104 -5.19 -11.60 -4.55
N GLU A 105 -6.51 -11.59 -4.44
CA GLU A 105 -7.43 -11.14 -5.49
C GLU A 105 -8.23 -9.91 -5.04
N PRO A 106 -7.58 -8.72 -4.97
CA PRO A 106 -8.26 -7.49 -4.56
C PRO A 106 -9.30 -7.07 -5.60
N LEU A 107 -10.35 -6.38 -5.12
CA LEU A 107 -11.41 -5.86 -5.98
C LEU A 107 -10.84 -4.96 -7.09
N LEU A 108 -9.91 -4.08 -6.73
CA LEU A 108 -9.29 -3.10 -7.61
C LEU A 108 -7.77 -3.25 -7.56
N ARG A 109 -7.11 -3.19 -8.72
CA ARG A 109 -5.67 -2.98 -8.87
C ARG A 109 -5.46 -1.74 -9.71
N VAL A 110 -4.63 -0.81 -9.26
CA VAL A 110 -4.26 0.40 -9.99
C VAL A 110 -2.75 0.58 -9.85
N ALA A 111 -2.07 0.80 -10.96
CA ALA A 111 -0.64 1.14 -10.95
C ALA A 111 -0.49 2.65 -11.10
N ALA A 112 -0.49 3.36 -9.97
CA ALA A 112 -0.37 4.82 -9.88
C ALA A 112 0.55 5.22 -8.70
N PRO A 113 1.05 6.47 -8.66
CA PRO A 113 1.79 7.00 -7.52
C PRO A 113 0.99 6.95 -6.21
N THR A 114 1.67 7.02 -5.07
CA THR A 114 1.03 6.97 -3.74
C THR A 114 0.14 8.17 -3.42
N SER A 115 0.25 9.25 -4.21
CA SER A 115 -0.65 10.40 -4.18
C SER A 115 -2.00 10.14 -4.86
N CYS A 116 -2.13 9.04 -5.60
CA CYS A 116 -3.36 8.69 -6.28
C CYS A 116 -4.26 7.88 -5.35
N GLU A 117 -5.42 8.45 -5.03
CA GLU A 117 -6.48 7.74 -4.32
C GLU A 117 -7.40 7.06 -5.33
N ALA A 118 -7.81 5.83 -5.01
CA ALA A 118 -8.71 5.06 -5.85
C ALA A 118 -9.83 4.48 -5.01
N THR A 119 -11.07 4.77 -5.39
CA THR A 119 -12.27 4.28 -4.69
C THR A 119 -13.21 3.56 -5.66
N VAL A 120 -13.95 2.58 -5.17
CA VAL A 120 -14.94 1.83 -5.96
C VAL A 120 -16.32 2.05 -5.36
N MET A 121 -17.26 2.53 -6.18
CA MET A 121 -18.67 2.70 -5.80
C MET A 121 -19.56 1.87 -6.71
N ARG A 122 -20.49 1.10 -6.15
CA ARG A 122 -21.53 0.42 -6.93
C ARG A 122 -22.86 1.17 -6.78
N GLN A 123 -23.42 1.61 -7.90
CA GLN A 123 -24.72 2.27 -7.97
C GLN A 123 -25.75 1.26 -8.50
N SER A 124 -26.41 0.55 -7.59
CA SER A 124 -27.41 -0.49 -7.89
C SER A 124 -28.83 0.03 -8.03
N ILE A 125 -29.13 1.22 -7.48
CA ILE A 125 -30.47 1.81 -7.49
C ILE A 125 -30.79 2.47 -8.85
N ASN A 126 -29.77 3.04 -9.50
CA ASN A 126 -29.91 3.65 -10.82
C ASN A 126 -29.93 2.57 -11.91
N LYS A 127 -30.73 2.79 -12.96
CA LYS A 127 -30.67 1.98 -14.19
C LYS A 127 -30.03 2.82 -15.31
N PRO A 128 -28.99 2.32 -16.00
CA PRO A 128 -28.34 1.00 -15.81
C PRO A 128 -27.56 0.90 -14.48
N VAL A 129 -27.45 -0.33 -13.96
CA VAL A 129 -26.63 -0.63 -12.77
C VAL A 129 -25.18 -0.45 -13.16
N ARG A 130 -24.44 0.35 -12.41
CA ARG A 130 -23.05 0.67 -12.75
C ARG A 130 -22.11 0.60 -11.58
N THR A 131 -20.85 0.29 -11.87
CA THR A 131 -19.74 0.39 -10.93
C THR A 131 -18.85 1.53 -11.37
N ILE A 132 -18.37 2.34 -10.45
CA ILE A 132 -17.56 3.53 -10.73
C ILE A 132 -16.26 3.37 -9.98
N VAL A 133 -15.14 3.44 -10.69
CA VAL A 133 -13.84 3.67 -10.08
C VAL A 133 -13.54 5.15 -10.17
N HIS A 134 -13.40 5.81 -9.02
CA HIS A 134 -12.99 7.21 -8.96
C HIS A 134 -11.52 7.29 -8.60
N LEU A 135 -10.73 7.86 -9.49
CA LEU A 135 -9.32 8.16 -9.31
C LEU A 135 -9.17 9.64 -8.99
N LEU A 136 -8.43 9.95 -7.94
CA LEU A 136 -8.09 11.30 -7.52
C LEU A 136 -6.58 11.40 -7.45
N GLN A 137 -5.96 12.35 -8.14
CA GLN A 137 -4.52 12.58 -8.13
C GLN A 137 -4.26 14.05 -7.83
N TYR A 138 -3.75 14.30 -6.62
CA TYR A 138 -3.22 15.58 -6.21
C TYR A 138 -1.98 15.35 -5.35
N CYS A 139 -0.96 16.17 -5.54
CA CYS A 139 0.24 16.15 -4.73
C CYS A 139 0.18 17.31 -3.74
N PRO A 140 -0.16 17.08 -2.47
CA PRO A 140 -0.13 18.13 -1.47
C PRO A 140 1.30 18.59 -1.20
N GLU A 141 1.49 19.91 -1.09
CA GLU A 141 2.76 20.52 -0.73
C GLU A 141 2.64 21.31 0.58
N ARG A 142 3.56 21.05 1.51
CA ARG A 142 3.67 21.81 2.75
C ARG A 142 4.37 23.14 2.48
N ARG A 143 3.59 24.17 2.14
CA ARG A 143 4.08 25.56 1.95
C ARG A 143 3.75 26.50 3.11
N THR A 144 2.89 26.07 4.03
CA THR A 144 2.51 26.83 5.24
C THR A 144 2.77 25.98 6.49
N ASP A 145 2.81 26.59 7.67
CA ASP A 145 3.13 25.85 8.90
C ASP A 145 2.10 24.74 9.23
N LYS A 146 0.82 24.98 8.92
CA LYS A 146 -0.30 24.17 9.41
C LYS A 146 -1.19 23.57 8.34
N LEU A 147 -1.00 23.93 7.07
CA LEU A 147 -1.86 23.49 5.96
C LEU A 147 -1.01 23.01 4.79
N ASP A 148 -1.40 21.85 4.27
CA ASP A 148 -0.95 21.35 2.98
C ASP A 148 -1.78 21.98 1.88
N LEU A 149 -1.12 22.56 0.88
CA LEU A 149 -1.77 23.20 -0.26
C LEU A 149 -1.71 22.28 -1.48
N VAL A 150 -2.74 22.40 -2.32
CA VAL A 150 -2.79 21.77 -3.64
C VAL A 150 -2.98 22.90 -4.65
N GLU A 151 -1.91 23.27 -5.33
CA GLU A 151 -1.91 24.37 -6.30
C GLU A 151 -1.88 23.83 -7.73
N ASP A 152 -1.02 22.86 -7.99
CA ASP A 152 -0.82 22.28 -9.32
C ASP A 152 -1.52 20.93 -9.50
N VAL A 153 -2.10 20.75 -10.68
CA VAL A 153 -2.60 19.46 -11.14
C VAL A 153 -1.53 18.78 -11.99
N VAL A 154 -0.90 17.75 -11.43
CA VAL A 154 0.04 16.90 -12.17
C VAL A 154 -0.73 15.71 -12.76
N PRO A 155 -0.97 15.67 -14.09
CA PRO A 155 -1.73 14.61 -14.70
C PRO A 155 -0.96 13.28 -14.75
N LEU A 156 -1.67 12.17 -14.54
CA LEU A 156 -1.17 10.83 -14.85
C LEU A 156 -1.65 10.42 -16.24
N TYR A 157 -0.84 9.62 -16.94
CA TYR A 157 -1.18 9.10 -18.27
C TYR A 157 -1.05 7.59 -18.33
N GLY A 158 -1.95 6.96 -19.09
CA GLY A 158 -1.88 5.53 -19.38
C GLY A 158 -1.95 4.61 -18.15
N VAL A 159 -2.67 5.02 -17.10
CA VAL A 159 -2.73 4.36 -15.79
C VAL A 159 -3.36 2.97 -15.93
N PRO A 160 -2.62 1.87 -15.70
CA PRO A 160 -3.18 0.53 -15.70
C PRO A 160 -4.20 0.35 -14.58
N LEU A 161 -5.37 -0.17 -14.93
CA LEU A 161 -6.46 -0.44 -13.99
C LEU A 161 -7.05 -1.83 -14.25
N SER A 162 -7.25 -2.60 -13.18
CA SER A 162 -7.91 -3.90 -13.22
C SER A 162 -8.99 -4.00 -12.14
N LEU A 163 -10.25 -4.11 -12.55
CA LEU A 163 -11.40 -4.21 -11.65
C LEU A 163 -12.00 -5.61 -11.73
N LYS A 164 -12.14 -6.28 -10.59
CA LYS A 164 -12.84 -7.56 -10.48
C LYS A 164 -14.34 -7.32 -10.60
N LEU A 165 -14.96 -7.93 -11.60
CA LEU A 165 -16.40 -7.86 -11.86
C LEU A 165 -16.95 -9.25 -12.15
N PRO A 166 -18.07 -9.66 -11.52
CA PRO A 166 -18.63 -11.00 -11.70
C PRO A 166 -19.14 -11.26 -13.12
N LYS A 167 -19.38 -10.20 -13.91
CA LYS A 167 -19.79 -10.27 -15.31
C LYS A 167 -19.05 -9.20 -16.11
N ALA A 168 -18.82 -9.46 -17.40
CA ALA A 168 -18.31 -8.47 -18.32
C ALA A 168 -19.27 -7.27 -18.39
N PRO A 169 -18.77 -6.02 -18.27
CA PRO A 169 -19.59 -4.85 -18.57
C PRO A 169 -19.89 -4.80 -20.07
N LYS A 170 -21.03 -4.22 -20.43
CA LYS A 170 -21.40 -3.88 -21.80
C LYS A 170 -20.62 -2.68 -22.31
N SER A 171 -20.29 -1.74 -21.43
CA SER A 171 -19.51 -0.56 -21.78
C SER A 171 -18.63 -0.10 -20.62
N VAL A 172 -17.49 0.49 -20.98
CA VAL A 172 -16.63 1.20 -20.04
C VAL A 172 -16.30 2.56 -20.63
N TYR A 173 -16.39 3.61 -19.83
CA TYR A 173 -16.17 4.98 -20.31
C TYR A 173 -15.71 5.92 -19.19
N VAL A 174 -15.11 7.05 -19.58
CA VAL A 174 -14.76 8.14 -18.67
C VAL A 174 -15.94 9.09 -18.50
N ALA A 175 -16.34 9.38 -17.26
CA ALA A 175 -17.32 10.40 -16.93
C ALA A 175 -16.64 11.70 -16.44
N PRO A 176 -17.22 12.89 -16.73
CA PRO A 176 -18.53 13.11 -17.36
C PRO A 176 -18.57 13.07 -18.90
N GLN A 177 -17.42 13.05 -19.58
CA GLN A 177 -17.34 13.22 -21.05
C GLN A 177 -17.94 12.05 -21.86
N ARG A 178 -18.20 10.91 -21.22
CA ARG A 178 -18.67 9.66 -21.84
C ARG A 178 -17.76 9.16 -22.96
N LEU A 179 -16.45 9.41 -22.83
CA LEU A 179 -15.47 8.90 -23.78
C LEU A 179 -15.32 7.38 -23.57
N PRO A 180 -15.61 6.54 -24.58
CA PRO A 180 -15.50 5.09 -24.45
C PRO A 180 -14.05 4.68 -24.21
N LEU A 181 -13.86 3.63 -23.41
CA LEU A 181 -12.56 3.02 -23.17
C LEU A 181 -12.57 1.58 -23.68
N GLU A 182 -11.51 1.22 -24.38
CA GLU A 182 -11.25 -0.17 -24.70
C GLU A 182 -10.86 -0.93 -23.43
N PHE A 183 -11.37 -2.16 -23.31
CA PHE A 183 -11.09 -3.02 -22.18
C PHE A 183 -11.08 -4.48 -22.59
N GLU A 184 -10.36 -5.29 -21.82
CA GLU A 184 -10.37 -6.74 -21.92
C GLU A 184 -11.06 -7.33 -20.68
N TYR A 185 -11.97 -8.29 -20.88
CA TYR A 185 -12.54 -9.06 -19.77
C TYR A 185 -11.94 -10.47 -19.75
N LEU A 186 -11.09 -10.74 -18.76
CA LEU A 186 -10.42 -12.03 -18.61
C LEU A 186 -10.46 -12.47 -17.14
N ALA A 187 -10.77 -13.75 -16.92
CA ALA A 187 -10.75 -14.38 -15.59
C ALA A 187 -11.51 -13.60 -14.50
N GLY A 188 -12.68 -13.03 -14.83
CA GLY A 188 -13.51 -12.29 -13.87
C GLY A 188 -13.05 -10.86 -13.59
N ARG A 189 -12.17 -10.30 -14.43
CA ARG A 189 -11.63 -8.95 -14.28
C ARG A 189 -11.70 -8.17 -15.58
N VAL A 190 -12.00 -6.88 -15.48
CA VAL A 190 -11.84 -5.91 -16.56
C VAL A 190 -10.47 -5.27 -16.45
N ASN A 191 -9.66 -5.38 -17.49
CA ASN A 191 -8.35 -4.73 -17.60
C ASN A 191 -8.42 -3.63 -18.64
N LEU A 192 -7.93 -2.44 -18.30
CA LEU A 192 -7.88 -1.29 -19.19
C LEU A 192 -6.74 -0.33 -18.81
N ARG A 193 -6.51 0.66 -19.66
CA ARG A 193 -5.65 1.81 -19.35
C ARG A 193 -6.48 3.08 -19.33
N VAL A 194 -6.42 3.80 -18.22
CA VAL A 194 -7.03 5.13 -18.13
C VAL A 194 -6.11 6.11 -18.87
N PRO A 195 -6.59 6.77 -19.94
CA PRO A 195 -5.72 7.56 -20.81
C PRO A 195 -5.11 8.74 -20.06
N GLN A 196 -5.89 9.41 -19.22
CA GLN A 196 -5.46 10.56 -18.43
C GLN A 196 -6.23 10.65 -17.11
N VAL A 197 -5.53 11.00 -16.03
CA VAL A 197 -6.11 11.45 -14.76
C VAL A 197 -5.58 12.84 -14.48
N ALA A 198 -6.35 13.89 -14.80
CA ALA A 198 -6.00 15.27 -14.55
C ALA A 198 -6.79 15.77 -13.34
N GLY A 199 -6.23 15.60 -12.13
CA GLY A 199 -6.90 15.91 -10.87
C GLY A 199 -7.87 14.79 -10.46
N HIS A 200 -8.85 14.49 -11.30
CA HIS A 200 -9.76 13.37 -11.08
C HIS A 200 -10.20 12.68 -12.39
N ALA A 201 -10.59 11.41 -12.28
CA ALA A 201 -11.20 10.64 -13.37
C ALA A 201 -12.21 9.63 -12.82
N MET A 202 -13.40 9.57 -13.41
CA MET A 202 -14.41 8.56 -13.08
C MET A 202 -14.53 7.55 -14.20
N ILE A 203 -14.16 6.31 -13.92
CA ILE A 203 -14.27 5.20 -14.87
C ILE A 203 -15.53 4.41 -14.55
N VAL A 204 -16.50 4.44 -15.46
CA VAL A 204 -17.81 3.85 -15.27
C VAL A 204 -17.89 2.54 -16.03
N PHE A 205 -18.36 1.49 -15.36
CA PHE A 205 -18.55 0.14 -15.87
C PHE A 205 -20.05 -0.18 -15.80
N GLU A 206 -20.70 -0.35 -16.96
CA GLU A 206 -22.14 -0.59 -17.15
C GLU A 206 -22.41 -1.91 -17.87
#